data_AF-A0A1V5ZCA7-F1
#
_entry.id   AF-A0A1V5ZCA7-F1
#
_cell.length_a   1.000
_cell.length_b   1.000
_cell.length_c   1.000
_cell.angle_alpha   90.00
_cell.angle_beta   90.00
_cell.angle_gamma   90.00
#
_symmetry.space_group_name_H-M   'P 1'
#
loop_
_entity.id
_entity.type
_entity.pdbx_description
1 polymer ?
#
loop_
_entity_poly.entity_id
_entity_poly.type
_entity_poly.pdbx_seq_one_letter_code
_entity_poly.pdbx_strand_id
1 'polypeptide(L)'
;MVPIGPNVTTKENFVLTGPGDGNGGYSPALYSSGGGTRTLEGTITLASQGKRFRINATGGDLILNGPVGLASGVTGCSLTHEPQPGYEVIVSNTVDLGTGNYWVLGVSTQGVVNICSTGNNWDYLWIQQGGTARLGVDDALPTDKEVRFGGYNSTTIGTLDLGGFDQTVGGLQTYSLPATVRDNVISNSAPSRFSTLTVNQAAGASSTFSGRMIGAVHLVKAGAADSQLLLTDVNELSGTVTVAGGTLVLDGAAGSLGESCTNVVVDAGTLTVENSSAIANRADLSIAAGGGAKVELAAGVNEAVAHLYLDGEMRRVGTYGSTSSPAAHKDDTFFSGTGVLTVLYDVSGTLIKVR
;
A
#
# COMPACT_ATOMS: atom_id res chain seq x y z
N MET A 1 13.80 31.57 0.79
CA MET A 1 13.76 30.62 -0.33
C MET A 1 15.14 30.61 -0.97
N VAL A 2 15.77 29.44 -1.14
CA VAL A 2 17.10 29.32 -1.74
C VAL A 2 16.99 28.52 -3.03
N PRO A 3 17.07 29.15 -4.23
CA PRO A 3 17.22 28.42 -5.47
C PRO A 3 18.64 27.87 -5.60
N ILE A 4 18.78 26.65 -6.08
CA ILE A 4 20.08 26.08 -6.46
C ILE A 4 20.19 26.11 -7.99
N GLY A 5 21.37 26.45 -8.53
CA GLY A 5 21.62 26.53 -9.97
C GLY A 5 21.55 25.17 -10.68
N PRO A 6 21.36 25.13 -12.02
CA PRO A 6 21.32 23.88 -12.78
C PRO A 6 22.65 23.14 -12.77
N ASN A 7 22.59 21.80 -12.71
CA ASN A 7 23.76 20.91 -12.80
C ASN A 7 24.80 21.15 -11.69
N VAL A 8 24.33 21.54 -10.51
CA VAL A 8 25.15 21.78 -9.32
C VAL A 8 25.09 20.58 -8.39
N THR A 9 26.27 20.11 -7.97
CA THR A 9 26.41 19.24 -6.79
C THR A 9 27.00 20.08 -5.66
N THR A 10 26.32 20.14 -4.52
CA THR A 10 26.81 20.81 -3.32
C THR A 10 26.99 19.84 -2.18
N LYS A 11 28.10 19.99 -1.45
CA LYS A 11 28.43 19.24 -0.24
C LYS A 11 28.13 20.03 1.04
N GLU A 12 27.61 21.24 0.89
CA GLU A 12 27.34 22.14 2.01
C GLU A 12 26.15 21.65 2.82
N ASN A 13 26.25 21.76 4.14
CA ASN A 13 25.12 21.49 5.03
C ASN A 13 24.11 22.64 4.95
N PHE A 14 22.83 22.30 4.95
CA PHE A 14 21.72 23.23 4.97
C PHE A 14 21.01 23.19 6.32
N VAL A 15 20.69 24.34 6.89
CA VAL A 15 19.83 24.46 8.07
C VAL A 15 18.57 25.22 7.66
N LEU A 16 17.42 24.56 7.75
CA LEU A 16 16.12 25.15 7.45
C LEU A 16 15.48 25.61 8.77
N THR A 17 15.34 26.93 8.96
CA THR A 17 14.89 27.57 10.22
C THR A 17 13.47 28.13 10.16
N GLY A 18 12.71 27.82 9.12
CA GLY A 18 11.33 28.26 8.98
C GLY A 18 10.56 27.30 8.10
N PRO A 19 9.23 27.24 8.26
CA PRO A 19 8.43 26.41 7.38
C PRO A 19 8.64 26.87 5.93
N GLY A 20 8.70 25.90 5.02
CA GLY A 20 8.43 26.16 3.60
C GLY A 20 6.93 26.32 3.32
N ASP A 21 6.15 26.59 4.36
CA ASP A 21 4.71 26.82 4.36
C ASP A 21 4.38 28.01 5.29
N GLY A 22 5.17 29.08 5.24
CA GLY A 22 5.07 30.22 6.17
C GLY A 22 3.67 30.81 6.24
N ASN A 23 3.03 30.76 7.42
CA ASN A 23 1.79 31.45 7.81
C ASN A 23 0.75 31.67 6.68
N GLY A 24 0.51 30.65 5.84
CA GLY A 24 -0.46 30.69 4.73
C GLY A 24 0.11 30.62 3.29
N GLY A 25 1.43 30.61 3.09
CA GLY A 25 2.06 30.52 1.75
C GLY A 25 2.79 29.19 1.53
N TYR A 26 2.33 28.38 0.57
CA TYR A 26 2.84 27.07 0.16
C TYR A 26 4.22 27.10 -0.57
N SER A 27 5.19 27.87 -0.06
CA SER A 27 6.43 28.21 -0.77
C SER A 27 7.68 27.46 -0.27
N PRO A 28 8.35 26.65 -1.11
CA PRO A 28 9.44 25.78 -0.67
C PRO A 28 10.57 26.53 0.05
N ALA A 29 11.07 25.93 1.13
CA ALA A 29 12.27 26.41 1.81
C ALA A 29 13.51 26.24 0.91
N LEU A 30 13.55 25.14 0.17
CA LEU A 30 14.61 24.74 -0.74
C LEU A 30 14.02 24.19 -2.05
N TYR A 31 14.55 24.58 -3.21
CA TYR A 31 13.99 24.14 -4.48
C TYR A 31 14.98 24.14 -5.65
N SER A 32 14.71 23.29 -6.65
CA SER A 32 15.35 23.37 -7.97
C SER A 32 14.67 24.40 -8.86
N SER A 33 15.44 25.14 -9.65
CA SER A 33 14.90 26.10 -10.64
C SER A 33 15.83 26.28 -11.83
N GLY A 34 15.31 26.30 -13.06
CA GLY A 34 16.09 26.58 -14.28
C GLY A 34 16.59 25.35 -15.06
N GLY A 35 15.90 24.21 -14.94
CA GLY A 35 16.19 22.97 -15.69
C GLY A 35 17.41 22.19 -15.15
N GLY A 36 17.67 21.00 -15.70
CA GLY A 36 18.78 20.11 -15.29
C GLY A 36 18.63 19.47 -13.91
N THR A 37 19.60 18.68 -13.48
CA THR A 37 19.59 17.95 -12.20
C THR A 37 20.45 18.65 -11.15
N ARG A 38 20.04 18.63 -9.88
CA ARG A 38 20.84 19.13 -8.75
C ARG A 38 21.03 18.04 -7.71
N THR A 39 22.19 18.01 -7.08
CA THR A 39 22.50 17.03 -6.03
C THR A 39 22.95 17.73 -4.76
N LEU A 40 22.26 17.44 -3.66
CA LEU A 40 22.61 17.92 -2.32
C LEU A 40 23.21 16.77 -1.54
N GLU A 41 24.52 16.80 -1.34
CA GLU A 41 25.26 15.76 -0.59
C GLU A 41 25.46 16.12 0.88
N GLY A 42 25.39 17.41 1.23
CA GLY A 42 25.46 17.85 2.61
C GLY A 42 24.19 17.55 3.40
N THR A 43 24.31 17.52 4.73
CA THR A 43 23.19 17.26 5.64
C THR A 43 22.16 18.38 5.56
N ILE A 44 20.87 18.04 5.56
CA ILE A 44 19.76 19.00 5.64
C ILE A 44 19.14 18.89 7.05
N THR A 45 19.28 19.95 7.84
CA THR A 45 18.78 20.02 9.22
C THR A 45 17.51 20.84 9.31
N LEU A 46 16.44 20.27 9.85
CA LEU A 46 15.16 20.92 10.13
C LEU A 46 15.17 21.49 11.56
N ALA A 47 15.24 22.80 11.70
CA ALA A 47 15.61 23.46 12.97
C ALA A 47 14.45 24.20 13.67
N SER A 48 13.19 23.98 13.28
CA SER A 48 12.05 24.70 13.86
C SER A 48 10.96 23.77 14.35
N GLN A 49 10.73 23.78 15.66
CA GLN A 49 9.75 22.95 16.38
C GLN A 49 8.38 22.91 15.69
N GLY A 50 7.88 21.69 15.44
CA GLY A 50 6.51 21.46 14.96
C GLY A 50 6.19 22.09 13.60
N LYS A 51 7.20 22.39 12.77
CA LYS A 51 6.99 23.03 11.46
C LYS A 51 6.96 22.01 10.32
N ARG A 52 6.25 22.38 9.26
CA ARG A 52 6.29 21.67 7.97
C ARG A 52 7.30 22.35 7.06
N PHE A 53 8.29 21.59 6.61
CA PHE A 53 9.32 22.02 5.68
C PHE A 53 8.99 21.51 4.29
N ARG A 54 9.24 22.33 3.28
CA ARG A 54 8.94 22.00 1.89
C ARG A 54 10.22 22.08 1.07
N ILE A 55 10.59 20.99 0.41
CA ILE A 55 11.79 20.86 -0.42
C ILE A 55 11.34 20.33 -1.78
N ASN A 56 11.40 21.13 -2.86
CA ASN A 56 10.69 20.78 -4.09
C ASN A 56 11.56 20.82 -5.35
N ALA A 57 11.21 19.96 -6.31
CA ALA A 57 11.66 20.11 -7.68
C ALA A 57 10.69 21.04 -8.45
N THR A 58 11.06 22.31 -8.68
CA THR A 58 10.16 23.28 -9.36
C THR A 58 10.58 23.63 -10.78
N GLY A 59 11.81 23.28 -11.16
CA GLY A 59 12.38 23.53 -12.48
C GLY A 59 13.67 22.75 -12.63
N GLY A 60 13.55 21.47 -13.01
CA GLY A 60 14.64 20.48 -13.04
C GLY A 60 14.61 19.53 -11.84
N ASP A 61 15.32 18.42 -11.92
CA ASP A 61 15.30 17.39 -10.87
C ASP A 61 16.13 17.82 -9.65
N LEU A 62 15.78 17.26 -8.49
CA LEU A 62 16.45 17.49 -7.21
C LEU A 62 16.77 16.17 -6.51
N ILE A 63 18.05 15.87 -6.33
CA ILE A 63 18.55 14.72 -5.60
C ILE A 63 18.95 15.15 -4.20
N LEU A 64 18.32 14.56 -3.19
CA LEU A 64 18.67 14.66 -1.78
C LEU A 64 19.56 13.45 -1.43
N ASN A 65 20.88 13.64 -1.53
CA ASN A 65 21.88 12.59 -1.31
C ASN A 65 22.57 12.69 0.07
N GLY A 66 22.41 13.81 0.78
CA GLY A 66 22.75 13.94 2.19
C GLY A 66 21.56 13.58 3.09
N PRO A 67 21.82 13.20 4.36
CA PRO A 67 20.75 12.87 5.29
C PRO A 67 19.89 14.09 5.61
N VAL A 68 18.59 13.86 5.77
CA VAL A 68 17.62 14.87 6.24
C VAL A 68 17.21 14.52 7.66
N GLY A 69 17.38 15.44 8.60
CA GLY A 69 17.12 15.17 10.01
C GLY A 69 16.72 16.40 10.80
N LEU A 70 16.32 16.19 12.06
CA LEU A 70 15.97 17.26 12.98
C LEU A 70 17.21 17.86 13.65
N ALA A 71 17.17 19.16 13.94
CA ALA A 71 18.14 19.75 14.85
C ALA A 71 18.00 19.16 16.26
N SER A 72 19.07 19.21 17.06
CA SER A 72 19.05 18.76 18.45
C SER A 72 17.91 19.43 19.24
N GLY A 73 17.07 18.62 19.89
CA GLY A 73 15.95 19.07 20.71
C GLY A 73 14.69 19.48 19.93
N VAL A 74 14.71 19.42 18.59
CA VAL A 74 13.54 19.70 17.74
C VAL A 74 12.72 18.42 17.53
N THR A 75 11.40 18.53 17.63
CA THR A 75 10.45 17.42 17.39
C THR A 75 9.23 17.85 16.58
N GLY A 76 8.48 16.87 16.06
CA GLY A 76 7.20 17.09 15.37
C GLY A 76 7.29 17.82 14.02
N CYS A 77 8.47 17.87 13.40
CA CYS A 77 8.63 18.52 12.11
C CYS A 77 8.20 17.60 10.97
N SER A 78 7.41 18.12 10.03
CA SER A 78 7.04 17.36 8.83
C SER A 78 7.88 17.79 7.62
N LEU A 79 8.08 16.88 6.67
CA LEU A 79 8.68 17.17 5.37
C LEU A 79 7.64 17.03 4.27
N THR A 80 7.72 17.88 3.25
CA THR A 80 6.79 17.92 2.14
C THR A 80 7.53 18.07 0.83
N HIS A 81 7.14 17.24 -0.12
CA HIS A 81 7.55 17.32 -1.51
C HIS A 81 6.31 17.53 -2.38
N GLU A 82 6.41 18.49 -3.30
CA GLU A 82 5.41 18.79 -4.31
C GLU A 82 6.16 19.09 -5.62
N PRO A 83 6.76 18.06 -6.25
CA PRO A 83 7.48 18.22 -7.50
C PRO A 83 6.52 18.70 -8.61
N GLN A 84 6.97 19.67 -9.38
CA GLN A 84 6.22 20.21 -10.51
C GLN A 84 6.19 19.19 -11.68
N PRO A 85 5.24 19.33 -12.62
CA PRO A 85 5.08 18.39 -13.73
C PRO A 85 6.38 18.16 -14.50
N GLY A 86 6.75 16.89 -14.72
CA GLY A 86 7.93 16.50 -15.50
C GLY A 86 9.26 16.58 -14.75
N TYR A 87 9.26 16.82 -13.44
CA TYR A 87 10.47 16.81 -12.60
C TYR A 87 10.36 15.83 -11.46
N GLU A 88 11.50 15.43 -10.93
CA GLU A 88 11.56 14.47 -9.83
C GLU A 88 12.32 15.02 -8.62
N VAL A 89 11.85 14.62 -7.43
CA VAL A 89 12.67 14.64 -6.22
C VAL A 89 13.15 13.21 -5.98
N ILE A 90 14.47 13.03 -5.85
CA ILE A 90 15.09 11.72 -5.61
C ILE A 90 15.73 11.74 -4.22
N VAL A 91 15.14 11.03 -3.28
CA VAL A 91 15.62 10.90 -1.90
C VAL A 91 16.53 9.68 -1.82
N SER A 92 17.84 9.89 -1.89
CA SER A 92 18.85 8.82 -1.95
C SER A 92 19.55 8.57 -0.61
N ASN A 93 19.11 9.24 0.45
CA ASN A 93 19.66 9.07 1.79
C ASN A 93 18.55 9.13 2.85
N THR A 94 18.90 8.81 4.09
CA THR A 94 17.95 8.67 5.20
C THR A 94 17.25 9.99 5.50
N VAL A 95 15.94 9.91 5.74
CA VAL A 95 15.12 10.99 6.29
C VAL A 95 14.60 10.56 7.64
N ASP A 96 14.98 11.29 8.69
CA ASP A 96 14.52 11.09 10.06
C ASP A 96 13.75 12.32 10.55
N LEU A 97 12.43 12.19 10.63
CA LEU A 97 11.50 13.20 11.12
C LEU A 97 11.04 12.90 12.56
N GLY A 98 11.55 11.85 13.20
CA GLY A 98 11.02 11.35 14.47
C GLY A 98 9.52 11.08 14.38
N THR A 99 8.74 11.78 15.19
CA THR A 99 7.25 11.70 15.21
C THR A 99 6.58 12.64 14.18
N GLY A 100 7.36 13.19 13.25
CA GLY A 100 6.88 14.08 12.21
C GLY A 100 6.43 13.34 10.96
N ASN A 101 5.71 14.02 10.08
CA ASN A 101 5.03 13.39 8.95
C ASN A 101 5.77 13.61 7.63
N TYR A 102 5.69 12.65 6.72
CA TYR A 102 6.21 12.79 5.37
C TYR A 102 5.04 12.99 4.37
N TRP A 103 5.08 14.06 3.59
CA TRP A 103 4.01 14.40 2.65
C TRP A 103 4.51 14.39 1.22
N VAL A 104 3.76 13.73 0.35
CA VAL A 104 3.91 13.81 -1.10
C VAL A 104 2.63 14.43 -1.66
N LEU A 105 2.76 15.67 -2.10
CA LEU A 105 1.66 16.49 -2.56
C LEU A 105 1.72 16.68 -4.06
N GLY A 106 0.65 17.31 -4.54
CA GLY A 106 0.48 17.56 -5.93
C GLY A 106 -0.43 18.67 -6.39
N VAL A 107 -0.21 19.14 -7.61
CA VAL A 107 -1.21 19.88 -8.40
C VAL A 107 -1.23 19.37 -9.86
N SER A 108 -2.37 18.84 -10.35
CA SER A 108 -2.57 18.35 -11.73
C SER A 108 -1.61 17.22 -12.18
N THR A 109 -1.30 17.03 -13.47
CA THR A 109 -0.36 15.99 -13.96
C THR A 109 1.03 16.24 -13.40
N GLN A 110 1.66 15.31 -12.68
CA GLN A 110 2.75 15.68 -11.77
C GLN A 110 4.06 14.93 -11.90
N GLY A 111 5.07 15.54 -11.28
CA GLY A 111 6.35 14.94 -10.97
C GLY A 111 6.28 13.84 -9.91
N VAL A 112 7.41 13.15 -9.71
CA VAL A 112 7.50 11.97 -8.85
C VAL A 112 8.46 12.23 -7.69
N VAL A 113 8.12 11.71 -6.51
CA VAL A 113 9.06 11.62 -5.39
C VAL A 113 9.56 10.19 -5.33
N ASN A 114 10.79 9.97 -5.79
CA ASN A 114 11.48 8.69 -5.69
C ASN A 114 12.13 8.57 -4.31
N ILE A 115 11.77 7.55 -3.54
CA ILE A 115 12.35 7.25 -2.22
C ILE A 115 13.28 6.06 -2.42
N CYS A 116 14.58 6.36 -2.51
CA CYS A 116 15.65 5.44 -2.89
C CYS A 116 16.60 5.14 -1.72
N SER A 117 16.12 5.25 -0.49
CA SER A 117 16.88 5.02 0.74
C SER A 117 16.09 4.16 1.71
N THR A 118 16.80 3.40 2.56
CA THR A 118 16.21 2.61 3.65
C THR A 118 16.54 3.25 5.00
N GLY A 119 15.94 2.73 6.09
CA GLY A 119 16.18 3.25 7.44
C GLY A 119 15.56 4.62 7.69
N ASN A 120 14.58 5.00 6.87
CA ASN A 120 13.79 6.21 7.04
C ASN A 120 12.90 6.13 8.29
N ASN A 121 12.59 7.27 8.88
CA ASN A 121 11.77 7.37 10.09
C ASN A 121 10.83 8.59 10.04
N TRP A 122 9.53 8.36 10.14
CA TRP A 122 8.47 9.36 10.23
C TRP A 122 7.19 8.70 10.78
N ASP A 123 6.18 9.47 11.16
CA ASP A 123 4.94 8.92 11.75
C ASP A 123 4.04 8.23 10.70
N TYR A 124 3.95 8.81 9.51
CA TYR A 124 3.29 8.22 8.35
C TYR A 124 3.74 8.91 7.05
N LEU A 125 3.56 8.21 5.93
CA LEU A 125 3.59 8.81 4.60
C LEU A 125 2.16 9.21 4.20
N TRP A 126 1.97 10.44 3.73
CA TRP A 126 0.67 10.89 3.21
C TRP A 126 0.79 11.42 1.79
N ILE A 127 0.11 10.74 0.87
CA ILE A 127 0.09 11.04 -0.56
C ILE A 127 -1.26 11.64 -0.91
N GLN A 128 -1.29 12.87 -1.43
CA GLN A 128 -2.54 13.55 -1.77
C GLN A 128 -2.36 14.53 -2.93
N GLN A 129 -3.48 15.12 -3.37
CA GLN A 129 -3.57 16.12 -4.44
C GLN A 129 -2.95 15.66 -5.78
N GLY A 130 -2.96 14.36 -6.05
CA GLY A 130 -2.38 13.75 -7.25
C GLY A 130 -0.89 13.45 -7.15
N GLY A 131 -0.29 13.61 -5.97
CA GLY A 131 1.11 13.27 -5.73
C GLY A 131 1.40 11.79 -5.99
N THR A 132 2.62 11.51 -6.44
CA THR A 132 3.13 10.14 -6.64
C THR A 132 4.41 9.93 -5.85
N ALA A 133 4.38 8.98 -4.92
CA ALA A 133 5.58 8.45 -4.28
C ALA A 133 5.98 7.17 -5.00
N ARG A 134 7.25 7.04 -5.41
CA ARG A 134 7.79 5.84 -6.04
C ARG A 134 8.91 5.26 -5.18
N LEU A 135 8.94 3.94 -5.01
CA LEU A 135 10.06 3.27 -4.35
C LEU A 135 11.24 3.10 -5.31
N GLY A 136 12.44 3.31 -4.79
CA GLY A 136 13.71 3.05 -5.49
C GLY A 136 14.58 1.99 -4.83
N VAL A 137 14.11 1.39 -3.74
CA VAL A 137 14.75 0.32 -2.98
C VAL A 137 13.69 -0.45 -2.18
N ASP A 138 13.97 -1.70 -1.81
CA ASP A 138 13.10 -2.46 -0.91
C ASP A 138 13.04 -1.79 0.47
N ASP A 139 11.86 -1.81 1.09
CA ASP A 139 11.58 -1.19 2.40
C ASP A 139 12.07 0.27 2.48
N ALA A 140 11.80 1.05 1.43
CA ALA A 140 12.15 2.46 1.39
C ALA A 140 11.31 3.30 2.38
N LEU A 141 10.07 2.87 2.67
CA LEU A 141 9.25 3.48 3.72
C LEU A 141 9.54 2.82 5.09
N PRO A 142 9.35 3.52 6.21
CA PRO A 142 9.36 2.92 7.54
C PRO A 142 8.38 1.76 7.63
N THR A 143 8.87 0.59 8.03
CA THR A 143 8.12 -0.67 7.88
C THR A 143 6.99 -0.86 8.88
N ASP A 144 6.96 -0.07 9.94
CA ASP A 144 5.98 -0.10 11.01
C ASP A 144 4.98 1.07 10.94
N LYS A 145 4.99 1.86 9.85
CA LYS A 145 4.20 3.09 9.71
C LYS A 145 3.16 2.99 8.61
N GLU A 146 2.12 3.81 8.74
CA GLU A 146 1.00 3.83 7.81
C GLU A 146 1.34 4.61 6.53
N VAL A 147 0.75 4.17 5.41
CA VAL A 147 0.63 4.97 4.19
C VAL A 147 -0.81 5.46 4.03
N ARG A 148 -0.96 6.76 3.86
CA ARG A 148 -2.23 7.48 3.77
C ARG A 148 -2.45 8.04 2.37
N PHE A 149 -3.68 7.98 1.91
CA PHE A 149 -4.06 8.40 0.58
C PHE A 149 -5.21 9.40 0.58
N GLY A 150 -5.06 10.43 -0.24
CA GLY A 150 -6.06 11.46 -0.45
C GLY A 150 -6.29 12.38 0.76
N GLY A 151 -7.10 13.41 0.59
CA GLY A 151 -7.36 14.40 1.64
C GLY A 151 -8.68 14.17 2.37
N TYR A 152 -8.72 14.46 3.67
CA TYR A 152 -9.96 14.51 4.45
C TYR A 152 -11.01 15.41 3.80
N ASN A 153 -12.25 14.91 3.68
CA ASN A 153 -13.37 15.65 3.09
C ASN A 153 -13.02 16.29 1.74
N SER A 154 -12.15 15.63 0.97
CA SER A 154 -11.60 16.12 -0.29
C SER A 154 -11.70 15.04 -1.38
N THR A 155 -11.74 15.46 -2.63
CA THR A 155 -11.66 14.58 -3.81
C THR A 155 -10.23 14.39 -4.30
N THR A 156 -9.26 14.74 -3.46
CA THR A 156 -7.84 14.59 -3.80
C THR A 156 -7.40 13.15 -3.62
N ILE A 157 -6.46 12.75 -4.45
CA ILE A 157 -6.02 11.35 -4.59
C ILE A 157 -4.51 11.26 -4.39
N GLY A 158 -3.97 10.05 -4.21
CA GLY A 158 -2.54 9.81 -4.18
C GLY A 158 -2.17 8.48 -4.82
N THR A 159 -0.92 8.39 -5.29
CA THR A 159 -0.37 7.16 -5.87
C THR A 159 0.88 6.72 -5.12
N LEU A 160 0.91 5.46 -4.69
CA LEU A 160 2.14 4.77 -4.30
C LEU A 160 2.51 3.81 -5.44
N ASP A 161 3.66 4.06 -6.07
CA ASP A 161 4.23 3.19 -7.09
C ASP A 161 5.38 2.37 -6.47
N LEU A 162 5.20 1.05 -6.39
CA LEU A 162 6.20 0.16 -5.80
C LEU A 162 7.47 0.03 -6.66
N GLY A 163 7.44 0.45 -7.92
CA GLY A 163 8.65 0.58 -8.75
C GLY A 163 9.47 -0.71 -8.95
N GLY A 164 8.88 -1.88 -8.71
CA GLY A 164 9.57 -3.18 -8.75
C GLY A 164 10.28 -3.57 -7.45
N PHE A 165 10.02 -2.86 -6.35
CA PHE A 165 10.57 -3.14 -5.02
C PHE A 165 9.49 -3.68 -4.08
N ASP A 166 9.94 -4.42 -3.06
CA ASP A 166 9.10 -4.93 -1.98
C ASP A 166 9.00 -3.90 -0.85
N GLN A 167 7.86 -3.84 -0.18
CA GLN A 167 7.64 -2.88 0.90
C GLN A 167 6.77 -3.48 2.00
N THR A 168 7.22 -3.33 3.24
CA THR A 168 6.40 -3.57 4.43
C THR A 168 5.85 -2.25 4.99
N VAL A 169 4.59 -2.20 5.41
CA VAL A 169 3.98 -1.02 6.05
C VAL A 169 3.16 -1.44 7.26
N GLY A 170 2.99 -0.52 8.22
CA GLY A 170 2.18 -0.73 9.42
C GLY A 170 0.66 -0.58 9.18
N GLY A 171 0.23 -0.09 8.02
CA GLY A 171 -1.18 0.10 7.69
C GLY A 171 -1.39 0.83 6.36
N LEU A 172 -2.62 0.77 5.84
CA LEU A 172 -3.06 1.49 4.65
C LEU A 172 -4.38 2.19 4.94
N GLN A 173 -4.45 3.49 4.68
CA GLN A 173 -5.64 4.28 4.98
C GLN A 173 -6.00 5.27 3.87
N THR A 174 -7.28 5.29 3.49
CA THR A 174 -7.83 6.30 2.59
C THR A 174 -8.66 7.33 3.35
N TYR A 175 -8.59 8.60 2.92
CA TYR A 175 -9.33 9.71 3.52
C TYR A 175 -10.21 10.51 2.53
N SER A 176 -10.15 10.20 1.23
CA SER A 176 -10.92 10.90 0.19
C SER A 176 -12.43 10.69 0.33
N LEU A 177 -13.21 11.62 -0.25
CA LEU A 177 -14.65 11.47 -0.43
C LEU A 177 -14.98 10.37 -1.45
N PRO A 178 -16.16 9.72 -1.35
CA PRO A 178 -16.54 8.56 -2.17
C PRO A 178 -16.41 8.75 -3.69
N ALA A 179 -16.49 9.98 -4.19
CA ALA A 179 -16.41 10.27 -5.63
C ALA A 179 -15.06 9.90 -6.26
N THR A 180 -13.97 9.85 -5.48
CA THR A 180 -12.61 9.62 -5.98
C THR A 180 -11.81 8.63 -5.13
N VAL A 181 -12.44 7.91 -4.18
CA VAL A 181 -11.70 6.97 -3.31
C VAL A 181 -10.93 5.93 -4.14
N ARG A 182 -11.57 5.39 -5.20
CA ARG A 182 -11.04 4.40 -6.13
C ARG A 182 -9.82 4.86 -6.95
N ASP A 183 -9.59 6.17 -7.01
CA ASP A 183 -8.50 6.79 -7.75
C ASP A 183 -7.25 6.96 -6.88
N ASN A 184 -7.34 6.62 -5.59
CA ASN A 184 -6.15 6.33 -4.80
C ASN A 184 -5.59 4.99 -5.22
N VAL A 185 -4.33 4.99 -5.67
CA VAL A 185 -3.76 3.83 -6.34
C VAL A 185 -2.49 3.37 -5.64
N ILE A 186 -2.39 2.06 -5.46
CA ILE A 186 -1.11 1.39 -5.26
C ILE A 186 -0.81 0.62 -6.55
N SER A 187 0.33 0.87 -7.16
CA SER A 187 0.70 0.26 -8.43
C SER A 187 2.14 -0.25 -8.41
N ASN A 188 2.53 -0.91 -9.49
CA ASN A 188 3.91 -1.25 -9.75
C ASN A 188 4.23 -0.94 -11.21
N SER A 189 5.10 0.04 -11.44
CA SER A 189 5.54 0.45 -12.78
C SER A 189 6.64 -0.42 -13.38
N ALA A 190 7.19 -1.38 -12.65
CA ALA A 190 8.22 -2.27 -13.19
C ALA A 190 7.62 -3.22 -14.25
N PRO A 191 8.17 -3.28 -15.47
CA PRO A 191 7.52 -3.92 -16.62
C PRO A 191 7.49 -5.45 -16.58
N SER A 192 8.26 -6.11 -15.69
CA SER A 192 8.42 -7.57 -15.71
C SER A 192 8.73 -8.19 -14.34
N ARG A 193 8.47 -7.46 -13.25
CA ARG A 193 8.70 -7.94 -11.89
C ARG A 193 7.47 -7.64 -11.05
N PHE A 194 7.06 -8.60 -10.23
CA PHE A 194 6.10 -8.36 -9.17
C PHE A 194 6.77 -7.65 -7.99
N SER A 195 6.03 -6.73 -7.37
CA SER A 195 6.37 -6.13 -6.09
C SER A 195 5.48 -6.72 -5.01
N THR A 196 6.04 -6.97 -3.83
CA THR A 196 5.30 -7.45 -2.66
C THR A 196 5.03 -6.31 -1.71
N LEU A 197 3.76 -6.00 -1.51
CA LEU A 197 3.30 -5.12 -0.44
C LEU A 197 2.87 -5.97 0.76
N THR A 198 3.62 -5.86 1.86
CA THR A 198 3.25 -6.47 3.13
C THR A 198 2.61 -5.43 4.05
N VAL A 199 1.38 -5.65 4.47
CA VAL A 199 0.70 -4.84 5.48
C VAL A 199 0.79 -5.57 6.82
N ASN A 200 1.78 -5.19 7.64
CA ASN A 200 2.12 -5.82 8.91
C ASN A 200 1.64 -4.96 10.08
N GLN A 201 0.38 -5.15 10.47
CA GLN A 201 -0.27 -4.31 11.47
C GLN A 201 0.02 -4.74 12.91
N ALA A 202 0.19 -3.75 13.78
CA ALA A 202 0.35 -3.96 15.22
C ALA A 202 -0.94 -4.51 15.87
N ALA A 203 -0.82 -4.96 17.12
CA ALA A 203 -1.95 -5.44 17.90
C ALA A 203 -3.06 -4.38 18.02
N GLY A 204 -4.30 -4.81 17.76
CA GLY A 204 -5.50 -3.98 17.78
C GLY A 204 -5.59 -2.92 16.68
N ALA A 205 -4.67 -2.92 15.70
CA ALA A 205 -4.70 -1.95 14.61
C ALA A 205 -5.65 -2.39 13.50
N SER A 206 -6.55 -1.48 13.10
CA SER A 206 -7.44 -1.65 11.95
C SER A 206 -7.27 -0.50 10.98
N SER A 207 -7.23 -0.79 9.68
CA SER A 207 -7.13 0.24 8.64
C SER A 207 -8.05 -0.09 7.46
N THR A 208 -8.52 0.96 6.78
CA THR A 208 -9.42 0.85 5.64
C THR A 208 -8.78 1.46 4.40
N PHE A 209 -8.61 0.63 3.37
CA PHE A 209 -8.16 1.06 2.06
C PHE A 209 -9.31 0.96 1.05
N SER A 210 -9.85 2.13 0.70
CA SER A 210 -10.91 2.29 -0.31
C SER A 210 -10.38 2.65 -1.70
N GLY A 211 -9.06 2.58 -1.88
CA GLY A 211 -8.41 2.73 -3.17
C GLY A 211 -8.32 1.40 -3.90
N ARG A 212 -7.45 1.33 -4.91
CA ARG A 212 -7.22 0.12 -5.69
C ARG A 212 -5.74 -0.21 -5.79
N MET A 213 -5.41 -1.48 -5.62
CA MET A 213 -4.12 -2.05 -5.96
C MET A 213 -4.18 -2.55 -7.39
N ILE A 214 -3.26 -2.14 -8.26
CA ILE A 214 -3.30 -2.42 -9.70
C ILE A 214 -1.99 -3.04 -10.21
N GLY A 215 -2.11 -3.95 -11.17
CA GLY A 215 -0.97 -4.51 -11.89
C GLY A 215 -0.21 -5.58 -11.11
N ALA A 216 1.10 -5.68 -11.36
CA ALA A 216 1.96 -6.73 -10.85
C ALA A 216 2.33 -6.54 -9.36
N VAL A 217 1.34 -6.69 -8.49
CA VAL A 217 1.45 -6.52 -7.03
C VAL A 217 1.02 -7.80 -6.32
N HIS A 218 1.90 -8.34 -5.47
CA HIS A 218 1.54 -9.26 -4.41
C HIS A 218 1.07 -8.48 -3.18
N LEU A 219 0.03 -8.97 -2.53
CA LEU A 219 -0.43 -8.44 -1.24
C LEU A 219 -0.20 -9.50 -0.16
N VAL A 220 0.46 -9.12 0.93
CA VAL A 220 0.57 -9.94 2.13
C VAL A 220 -0.09 -9.20 3.28
N LYS A 221 -1.21 -9.71 3.78
CA LYS A 221 -1.77 -9.26 5.06
C LYS A 221 -1.09 -10.04 6.18
N ALA A 222 -0.33 -9.35 7.03
CA ALA A 222 0.40 -9.91 8.16
C ALA A 222 0.10 -9.13 9.45
N GLY A 223 0.78 -9.49 10.54
CA GLY A 223 0.68 -8.80 11.82
C GLY A 223 -0.14 -9.53 12.86
N ALA A 224 -0.51 -8.82 13.91
CA ALA A 224 -1.15 -9.38 15.09
C ALA A 224 -2.52 -10.02 14.77
N ALA A 225 -2.91 -11.02 15.56
CA ALA A 225 -4.14 -11.78 15.35
C ALA A 225 -5.43 -10.93 15.41
N ASP A 226 -5.41 -9.81 16.15
CA ASP A 226 -6.52 -8.87 16.30
C ASP A 226 -6.38 -7.63 15.39
N SER A 227 -5.45 -7.66 14.42
CA SER A 227 -5.30 -6.60 13.42
C SER A 227 -6.16 -6.85 12.18
N GLN A 228 -6.61 -5.77 11.52
CA GLN A 228 -7.49 -5.87 10.36
C GLN A 228 -7.11 -4.91 9.22
N LEU A 229 -7.09 -5.42 7.99
CA LEU A 229 -7.09 -4.61 6.77
C LEU A 229 -8.43 -4.80 6.05
N LEU A 230 -9.18 -3.72 5.86
CA LEU A 230 -10.44 -3.71 5.11
C LEU A 230 -10.21 -3.13 3.70
N LEU A 231 -10.55 -3.91 2.67
CA LEU A 231 -10.58 -3.47 1.28
C LEU A 231 -12.03 -3.25 0.84
N THR A 232 -12.36 -2.04 0.43
CA THR A 232 -13.76 -1.66 0.13
C THR A 232 -14.08 -1.47 -1.35
N ASP A 233 -13.09 -1.58 -2.23
CA ASP A 233 -13.25 -1.40 -3.68
C ASP A 233 -12.64 -2.61 -4.42
N VAL A 234 -12.89 -2.65 -5.73
CA VAL A 234 -12.41 -3.69 -6.63
C VAL A 234 -10.94 -3.42 -6.94
N ASN A 235 -10.07 -4.32 -6.49
CA ASN A 235 -8.66 -4.28 -6.88
C ASN A 235 -8.46 -4.85 -8.30
N GLU A 236 -7.30 -4.56 -8.88
CA GLU A 236 -6.87 -5.04 -10.21
C GLU A 236 -5.45 -5.61 -10.13
N LEU A 237 -5.12 -6.26 -9.00
CA LEU A 237 -3.83 -6.91 -8.79
C LEU A 237 -3.77 -8.24 -9.55
N SER A 238 -2.62 -8.57 -10.12
CA SER A 238 -2.38 -9.85 -10.81
C SER A 238 -1.53 -10.82 -10.01
N GLY A 239 -1.06 -10.41 -8.83
CA GLY A 239 -0.20 -11.21 -7.97
C GLY A 239 -1.00 -12.11 -7.03
N THR A 240 -0.27 -12.95 -6.32
CA THR A 240 -0.79 -13.69 -5.18
C THR A 240 -1.18 -12.76 -4.03
N VAL A 241 -2.34 -13.02 -3.44
CA VAL A 241 -2.76 -12.45 -2.15
C VAL A 241 -2.54 -13.51 -1.08
N THR A 242 -1.80 -13.16 -0.03
CA THR A 242 -1.53 -14.04 1.11
C THR A 242 -2.05 -13.41 2.39
N VAL A 243 -2.88 -14.15 3.14
CA VAL A 243 -3.19 -13.85 4.53
C VAL A 243 -2.25 -14.68 5.39
N ALA A 244 -1.31 -14.01 6.05
CA ALA A 244 -0.27 -14.58 6.90
C ALA A 244 -0.43 -14.17 8.38
N GLY A 245 -1.46 -13.39 8.71
CA GLY A 245 -1.76 -12.96 10.08
C GLY A 245 -2.84 -11.88 10.17
N GLY A 246 -3.57 -11.85 11.29
CA GLY A 246 -4.73 -10.98 11.47
C GLY A 246 -5.85 -11.27 10.47
N THR A 247 -6.64 -10.26 10.13
CA THR A 247 -7.79 -10.40 9.23
C THR A 247 -7.67 -9.52 7.99
N LEU A 248 -7.82 -10.11 6.80
CA LEU A 248 -8.10 -9.39 5.56
C LEU A 248 -9.61 -9.44 5.30
N VAL A 249 -10.26 -8.29 5.16
CA VAL A 249 -11.71 -8.20 4.90
C VAL A 249 -11.94 -7.65 3.50
N LEU A 250 -12.76 -8.37 2.72
CA LEU A 250 -13.30 -7.92 1.44
C LEU A 250 -14.76 -7.51 1.66
N ASP A 251 -14.99 -6.19 1.71
CA ASP A 251 -16.27 -5.55 2.05
C ASP A 251 -17.47 -6.04 1.20
N GLY A 252 -18.66 -6.01 1.80
CA GLY A 252 -19.89 -6.49 1.18
C GLY A 252 -20.42 -5.68 -0.03
N ALA A 253 -19.99 -4.43 -0.23
CA ALA A 253 -20.47 -3.60 -1.33
C ALA A 253 -19.66 -3.81 -2.62
N ALA A 254 -18.33 -3.75 -2.55
CA ALA A 254 -17.47 -3.84 -3.73
C ALA A 254 -16.07 -4.41 -3.47
N GLY A 255 -15.73 -4.79 -2.22
CA GLY A 255 -14.40 -5.27 -1.88
C GLY A 255 -14.05 -6.55 -2.65
N SER A 256 -13.00 -6.50 -3.48
CA SER A 256 -12.54 -7.70 -4.19
C SER A 256 -11.05 -7.67 -4.50
N LEU A 257 -10.45 -8.84 -4.72
CA LEU A 257 -9.05 -8.99 -5.14
C LEU A 257 -8.87 -8.75 -6.65
N GLY A 258 -9.97 -8.72 -7.41
CA GLY A 258 -9.97 -8.53 -8.86
C GLY A 258 -9.82 -9.82 -9.67
N GLU A 259 -10.32 -9.80 -10.90
CA GLU A 259 -10.35 -10.96 -11.82
C GLU A 259 -8.95 -11.48 -12.22
N SER A 260 -7.94 -10.61 -12.14
CA SER A 260 -6.55 -10.96 -12.46
C SER A 260 -5.84 -11.70 -11.31
N CYS A 261 -6.36 -11.64 -10.09
CA CYS A 261 -5.81 -12.35 -8.94
C CYS A 261 -6.25 -13.82 -9.00
N THR A 262 -5.35 -14.68 -9.47
CA THR A 262 -5.65 -16.11 -9.69
C THR A 262 -5.06 -17.03 -8.62
N ASN A 263 -4.40 -16.48 -7.60
CA ASN A 263 -3.84 -17.25 -6.50
C ASN A 263 -4.09 -16.55 -5.17
N VAL A 264 -4.81 -17.21 -4.27
CA VAL A 264 -5.14 -16.72 -2.93
C VAL A 264 -4.72 -17.75 -1.91
N VAL A 265 -3.92 -17.33 -0.93
CA VAL A 265 -3.37 -18.20 0.11
C VAL A 265 -3.77 -17.66 1.47
N VAL A 266 -4.35 -18.51 2.30
CA VAL A 266 -4.58 -18.24 3.72
C VAL A 266 -3.66 -19.18 4.49
N ASP A 267 -2.47 -18.67 4.81
CA ASP A 267 -1.41 -19.40 5.52
C ASP A 267 -1.59 -19.32 7.05
N ALA A 268 -2.08 -18.17 7.52
CA ALA A 268 -2.49 -17.93 8.89
C ALA A 268 -3.54 -16.79 8.94
N GLY A 269 -4.20 -16.61 10.08
CA GLY A 269 -5.22 -15.56 10.23
C GLY A 269 -6.50 -15.82 9.44
N THR A 270 -7.26 -14.77 9.11
CA THR A 270 -8.60 -14.92 8.52
C THR A 270 -8.79 -14.08 7.26
N LEU A 271 -9.27 -14.70 6.19
CA LEU A 271 -9.85 -14.00 5.04
C LEU A 271 -11.37 -13.92 5.22
N THR A 272 -11.91 -12.72 5.40
CA THR A 272 -13.36 -12.48 5.50
C THR A 272 -13.90 -12.01 4.14
N VAL A 273 -14.92 -12.71 3.66
CA VAL A 273 -15.56 -12.47 2.37
C VAL A 273 -17.03 -12.10 2.61
N GLU A 274 -17.39 -10.87 2.27
CA GLU A 274 -18.72 -10.31 2.56
C GLU A 274 -19.61 -10.14 1.32
N ASN A 275 -19.07 -10.38 0.12
CA ASN A 275 -19.83 -10.40 -1.14
C ASN A 275 -19.49 -11.65 -1.96
N SER A 276 -20.27 -11.94 -3.02
CA SER A 276 -20.16 -13.18 -3.82
C SER A 276 -19.35 -13.01 -5.12
N SER A 277 -18.54 -11.98 -5.21
CA SER A 277 -17.64 -11.70 -6.34
C SER A 277 -16.32 -11.11 -5.84
N ALA A 278 -15.86 -11.58 -4.68
CA ALA A 278 -14.73 -11.03 -3.97
C ALA A 278 -13.40 -11.64 -4.44
N ILE A 279 -13.43 -12.91 -4.87
CA ILE A 279 -12.31 -13.68 -5.41
C ILE A 279 -12.64 -14.02 -6.87
N ALA A 280 -11.62 -14.07 -7.73
CA ALA A 280 -11.85 -14.44 -9.12
C ALA A 280 -12.35 -15.88 -9.22
N ASN A 281 -13.35 -16.13 -10.08
CA ASN A 281 -13.84 -17.49 -10.38
C ASN A 281 -12.75 -18.42 -10.96
N ARG A 282 -11.64 -17.85 -11.43
CA ARG A 282 -10.48 -18.58 -11.96
C ARG A 282 -9.38 -18.81 -10.91
N ALA A 283 -9.56 -18.33 -9.69
CA ALA A 283 -8.53 -18.38 -8.67
C ALA A 283 -8.40 -19.77 -8.03
N ASP A 284 -7.16 -20.12 -7.71
CA ASP A 284 -6.85 -21.16 -6.75
C ASP A 284 -6.89 -20.57 -5.34
N LEU A 285 -7.70 -21.15 -4.46
CA LEU A 285 -7.75 -20.80 -3.04
C LEU A 285 -7.09 -21.92 -2.23
N SER A 286 -6.03 -21.61 -1.50
CA SER A 286 -5.35 -22.53 -0.59
C SER A 286 -5.50 -22.07 0.86
N ILE A 287 -5.92 -22.97 1.74
CA ILE A 287 -6.06 -22.72 3.18
C ILE A 287 -5.18 -23.74 3.92
N ALA A 288 -4.18 -23.29 4.66
CA ALA A 288 -3.26 -24.15 5.39
C ALA A 288 -3.94 -24.80 6.62
N ALA A 289 -3.49 -26.00 7.05
CA ALA A 289 -3.85 -26.49 8.38
C ALA A 289 -2.92 -25.88 9.44
N GLY A 290 -3.51 -25.26 10.46
CA GLY A 290 -2.76 -24.62 11.55
C GLY A 290 -2.64 -23.09 11.38
N GLY A 291 -1.90 -22.44 12.28
CA GLY A 291 -1.70 -20.97 12.23
C GLY A 291 -2.98 -20.12 12.42
N GLY A 292 -4.13 -20.74 12.68
CA GLY A 292 -5.42 -20.05 12.72
C GLY A 292 -5.98 -19.70 11.34
N ALA A 293 -5.41 -20.24 10.26
CA ALA A 293 -5.85 -20.01 8.88
C ALA A 293 -7.34 -20.33 8.70
N LYS A 294 -8.12 -19.35 8.24
CA LYS A 294 -9.57 -19.50 8.10
C LYS A 294 -10.14 -18.61 6.98
N VAL A 295 -11.17 -19.11 6.31
CA VAL A 295 -12.01 -18.32 5.42
C VAL A 295 -13.39 -18.15 6.06
N GLU A 296 -13.77 -16.91 6.31
CA GLU A 296 -15.09 -16.55 6.83
C GLU A 296 -15.98 -16.05 5.69
N LEU A 297 -17.14 -16.68 5.51
CA LEU A 297 -18.11 -16.31 4.48
C LEU A 297 -19.36 -15.73 5.13
N ALA A 298 -19.65 -14.46 4.87
CA ALA A 298 -20.78 -13.77 5.48
C ALA A 298 -22.14 -14.37 5.07
N ALA A 299 -23.19 -14.03 5.82
CA ALA A 299 -24.53 -14.53 5.53
C ALA A 299 -25.01 -14.11 4.14
N GLY A 300 -25.53 -15.08 3.37
CA GLY A 300 -26.00 -14.84 2.00
C GLY A 300 -24.90 -14.84 0.93
N VAL A 301 -23.62 -14.96 1.32
CA VAL A 301 -22.52 -15.09 0.37
C VAL A 301 -22.51 -16.48 -0.26
N ASN A 302 -22.35 -16.51 -1.58
CA ASN A 302 -21.99 -17.68 -2.36
C ASN A 302 -20.81 -17.34 -3.28
N GLU A 303 -19.62 -17.37 -2.72
CA GLU A 303 -18.37 -17.04 -3.43
C GLU A 303 -17.93 -18.24 -4.28
N ALA A 304 -17.31 -18.01 -5.44
CA ALA A 304 -16.86 -19.09 -6.32
C ALA A 304 -15.37 -18.99 -6.69
N VAL A 305 -14.70 -20.13 -6.73
CA VAL A 305 -13.28 -20.26 -7.08
C VAL A 305 -13.06 -21.41 -8.04
N ALA A 306 -11.95 -21.40 -8.77
CA ALA A 306 -11.61 -22.48 -9.69
C ALA A 306 -11.32 -23.76 -8.91
N HIS A 307 -10.38 -23.69 -7.99
CA HIS A 307 -9.94 -24.82 -7.19
C HIS A 307 -9.80 -24.43 -5.72
N LEU A 308 -10.02 -25.41 -4.85
CA LEU A 308 -9.82 -25.28 -3.42
C LEU A 308 -8.79 -26.30 -2.96
N TYR A 309 -7.82 -25.86 -2.18
CA TYR A 309 -6.84 -26.70 -1.50
C TYR A 309 -6.99 -26.49 0.01
N LEU A 310 -7.17 -27.58 0.76
CA LEU A 310 -7.17 -27.54 2.23
C LEU A 310 -5.99 -28.38 2.70
N ASP A 311 -5.03 -27.73 3.36
CA ASP A 311 -3.76 -28.32 3.79
C ASP A 311 -2.98 -28.96 2.63
N GLY A 312 -2.91 -28.25 1.50
CA GLY A 312 -2.26 -28.72 0.28
C GLY A 312 -3.02 -29.80 -0.49
N GLU A 313 -4.12 -30.34 0.05
CA GLU A 313 -4.95 -31.31 -0.66
C GLU A 313 -6.08 -30.63 -1.45
N MET A 314 -6.12 -30.90 -2.75
CA MET A 314 -7.18 -30.43 -3.63
C MET A 314 -8.54 -31.03 -3.26
N ARG A 315 -9.58 -30.20 -3.28
CA ARG A 315 -10.97 -30.59 -3.04
C ARG A 315 -11.75 -30.71 -4.34
N ARG A 316 -12.76 -31.57 -4.34
CA ARG A 316 -13.62 -31.83 -5.51
C ARG A 316 -14.58 -30.67 -5.76
N VAL A 317 -15.13 -30.61 -6.96
CA VAL A 317 -16.25 -29.71 -7.28
C VAL A 317 -17.39 -29.92 -6.28
N GLY A 318 -17.95 -28.81 -5.78
CA GLY A 318 -19.00 -28.83 -4.78
C GLY A 318 -19.04 -27.55 -3.94
N THR A 319 -19.88 -27.57 -2.92
CA THR A 319 -20.02 -26.46 -1.97
C THR A 319 -19.35 -26.77 -0.64
N TYR A 320 -18.56 -25.82 -0.15
CA TYR A 320 -17.78 -25.89 1.09
C TYR A 320 -18.16 -24.75 2.02
N GLY A 321 -18.09 -24.99 3.33
CA GLY A 321 -18.38 -23.96 4.32
C GLY A 321 -18.34 -24.50 5.73
N SER A 322 -18.73 -23.67 6.70
CA SER A 322 -18.81 -24.09 8.11
C SER A 322 -20.00 -25.04 8.33
N THR A 323 -20.07 -25.64 9.51
CA THR A 323 -21.22 -26.43 9.95
C THR A 323 -22.53 -25.63 10.02
N SER A 324 -22.41 -24.30 10.20
CA SER A 324 -23.53 -23.35 10.22
C SER A 324 -24.01 -22.94 8.82
N SER A 325 -23.26 -23.27 7.77
CA SER A 325 -23.63 -23.00 6.38
C SER A 325 -24.56 -24.09 5.79
N PRO A 326 -25.21 -23.83 4.64
CA PRO A 326 -25.91 -24.85 3.87
C PRO A 326 -24.99 -25.68 2.94
N ALA A 327 -23.66 -25.55 3.04
CA ALA A 327 -22.73 -26.28 2.19
C ALA A 327 -22.84 -27.81 2.34
N ALA A 328 -22.55 -28.53 1.25
CA ALA A 328 -22.53 -29.99 1.24
C ALA A 328 -21.33 -30.55 2.02
N HIS A 329 -20.17 -29.92 1.87
CA HIS A 329 -18.94 -30.24 2.58
C HIS A 329 -18.73 -29.24 3.71
N LYS A 330 -18.80 -29.71 4.96
CA LYS A 330 -18.74 -28.85 6.14
C LYS A 330 -17.45 -29.08 6.90
N ASP A 331 -16.69 -28.01 7.15
CA ASP A 331 -15.43 -28.08 7.90
C ASP A 331 -15.15 -26.78 8.66
N ASP A 332 -15.38 -26.80 9.98
CA ASP A 332 -15.15 -25.64 10.85
C ASP A 332 -13.65 -25.35 11.09
N THR A 333 -12.76 -26.25 10.69
CA THR A 333 -11.31 -26.04 10.76
C THR A 333 -10.91 -24.92 9.80
N PHE A 334 -11.42 -24.96 8.57
CA PHE A 334 -11.05 -24.02 7.50
C PHE A 334 -12.09 -22.94 7.25
N PHE A 335 -13.34 -23.13 7.70
CA PHE A 335 -14.45 -22.22 7.39
C PHE A 335 -15.21 -21.71 8.63
N SER A 336 -15.66 -20.44 8.56
CA SER A 336 -16.62 -19.81 9.50
C SER A 336 -17.70 -19.04 8.73
N GLY A 337 -18.66 -18.48 9.47
CA GLY A 337 -19.80 -17.78 8.90
C GLY A 337 -20.90 -18.73 8.39
N THR A 338 -21.90 -18.19 7.70
CA THR A 338 -23.06 -18.96 7.20
C THR A 338 -23.16 -18.98 5.67
N GLY A 339 -22.27 -18.27 4.98
CA GLY A 339 -22.12 -18.32 3.53
C GLY A 339 -21.49 -19.62 3.04
N VAL A 340 -21.36 -19.72 1.72
CA VAL A 340 -20.87 -20.91 1.00
C VAL A 340 -19.77 -20.52 0.02
N LEU A 341 -18.78 -21.40 -0.11
CA LEU A 341 -17.79 -21.39 -1.18
C LEU A 341 -18.15 -22.47 -2.22
N THR A 342 -18.29 -22.08 -3.48
CA THR A 342 -18.51 -22.97 -4.62
C THR A 342 -17.19 -23.23 -5.35
N VAL A 343 -16.79 -24.49 -5.44
CA VAL A 343 -15.60 -24.93 -6.20
C VAL A 343 -16.04 -25.36 -7.60
N LEU A 344 -15.52 -24.71 -8.64
CA LEU A 344 -16.00 -24.85 -10.01
C LEU A 344 -15.32 -25.98 -10.79
N TYR A 345 -14.06 -26.27 -10.50
CA TYR A 345 -13.26 -27.25 -11.23
C TYR A 345 -12.57 -28.22 -10.27
N ASP A 346 -12.30 -29.42 -10.78
CA ASP A 346 -11.39 -30.37 -10.18
C ASP A 346 -10.68 -31.17 -11.28
N VAL A 347 -9.71 -32.00 -10.89
CA VAL A 347 -8.97 -32.86 -11.84
C VAL A 347 -9.62 -34.24 -12.02
N SER A 348 -10.92 -34.38 -11.78
CA SER A 348 -11.62 -35.66 -11.94
C SER A 348 -11.74 -36.03 -13.41
N GLY A 349 -11.05 -37.09 -13.85
CA GLY A 349 -11.34 -37.71 -15.14
C GLY A 349 -12.73 -38.33 -15.16
N THR A 350 -13.47 -38.18 -16.28
CA THR A 350 -14.73 -38.88 -16.51
C THR A 350 -14.50 -40.39 -16.57
N LEU A 351 -15.04 -41.15 -15.62
CA LEU A 351 -15.06 -42.61 -15.70
C LEU A 351 -16.13 -43.05 -16.71
N ILE A 352 -15.74 -43.27 -17.97
CA ILE A 352 -16.63 -43.89 -18.97
C ILE A 352 -16.63 -45.41 -18.73
N LYS A 353 -17.70 -45.92 -18.13
CA LYS A 353 -17.91 -47.37 -18.00
C LYS A 353 -18.56 -47.87 -19.29
N VAL A 354 -17.76 -48.36 -20.24
CA VAL A 354 -18.26 -49.09 -21.40
C VAL A 354 -18.74 -50.46 -20.91
N ARG A 355 -20.02 -50.78 -21.16
CA ARG A 355 -20.58 -52.12 -20.96
C ARG A 355 -20.46 -52.92 -22.25
#